data_AF-A0A812RVL2-F1
#
_entry.id   AF-A0A812RVL2-F1
#
_cell.length_a   1.000
_cell.length_b   1.000
_cell.length_c   1.000
_cell.angle_alpha   90.00
_cell.angle_beta   90.00
_cell.angle_gamma   90.00
#
_symmetry.space_group_name_H-M   'P 1'
#
loop_
_entity.id
_entity.type
_entity.pdbx_description
1 polymer ?
#
loop_
_entity_poly.entity_id
_entity_poly.type
_entity_poly.pdbx_seq_one_letter_code
_entity_poly.pdbx_strand_id
1 'polypeptide(L)'
;DAALKLGDLGDPNHLREVLLTSNTRLVRAEYLWHLLKAWAVERVVIRGRENLRPLCQEGETLPRRQEAEDATFPTGDGSTTSALVSRDELEHWCTEEDAFIMAVSHCWETKLHPDPTNHQLQLIADFTSLHCAAYGRPVWLFYDYVCLFQYPRDDGQERHFREALANMHTFYAHECTYTLRVQSLSPMTRWTQHLSSGKKIIVYDEQGQKSQATLGQLNKNEVPYEERGWCQSEMEWSSTRARIAQNQRIDTVRGLQTGAKSPTPPELFEQMMIEKGLKFTNKEDLDKVIMLQRKVYQQKARAQVGF
;
A
#
# COMPACT_ATOMS: atom_id res chain seq x y z
N ASP A 1 -7.84 23.42 -22.37
CA ASP A 1 -6.87 23.69 -21.30
C ASP A 1 -7.46 24.45 -20.12
N ALA A 2 -8.26 23.77 -19.30
CA ALA A 2 -8.39 24.19 -17.92
C ALA A 2 -7.09 23.74 -17.24
N ALA A 3 -6.30 24.67 -16.71
CA ALA A 3 -5.09 24.33 -15.96
C ALA A 3 -5.47 23.34 -14.86
N LEU A 4 -5.04 22.08 -14.98
CA LEU A 4 -5.09 21.12 -13.89
C LEU A 4 -4.39 21.80 -12.70
N LYS A 5 -5.14 22.09 -11.63
CA LYS A 5 -4.56 22.47 -10.34
C LYS A 5 -3.80 21.25 -9.85
N LEU A 6 -2.52 21.21 -10.17
CA LEU A 6 -1.58 20.21 -9.73
C LEU A 6 -0.95 20.71 -8.44
N GLY A 7 -1.03 19.92 -7.37
CA GLY A 7 -0.32 20.23 -6.14
C GLY A 7 1.19 19.96 -6.24
N ASP A 8 1.94 20.38 -5.24
CA ASP A 8 3.38 20.18 -5.15
C ASP A 8 3.71 18.84 -4.50
N LEU A 9 4.43 17.97 -5.20
CA LEU A 9 4.84 16.65 -4.67
C LEU A 9 5.98 16.73 -3.64
N GLY A 10 6.53 17.92 -3.39
CA GLY A 10 7.50 18.20 -2.34
C GLY A 10 6.90 18.85 -1.08
N ASP A 11 5.68 19.39 -1.13
CA ASP A 11 5.02 20.05 0.01
C ASP A 11 4.25 19.03 0.87
N PRO A 12 4.65 18.77 2.12
CA PRO A 12 3.92 17.86 3.01
C PRO A 12 2.43 18.20 3.14
N ASN A 13 2.06 19.49 3.08
CA ASN A 13 0.67 19.92 3.19
C ASN A 13 -0.19 19.41 2.03
N HIS A 14 0.38 19.27 0.83
CA HIS A 14 -0.33 18.72 -0.32
C HIS A 14 -0.65 17.24 -0.13
N LEU A 15 0.31 16.42 0.35
CA LEU A 15 0.02 15.01 0.69
C LEU A 15 -1.07 14.90 1.75
N ARG A 16 -0.99 15.72 2.81
CA ARG A 16 -2.01 15.77 3.86
C ARG A 16 -3.38 16.16 3.30
N GLU A 17 -3.46 17.19 2.46
CA GLU A 17 -4.70 17.60 1.81
C GLU A 17 -5.31 16.47 0.98
N VAL A 18 -4.50 15.76 0.18
CA VAL A 18 -4.95 14.61 -0.60
C VAL A 18 -5.49 13.50 0.32
N LEU A 19 -4.80 13.17 1.40
CA LEU A 19 -5.26 12.17 2.37
C LEU A 19 -6.61 12.57 3.00
N LEU A 20 -6.75 13.83 3.45
CA LEU A 20 -7.95 14.32 4.13
C LEU A 20 -9.15 14.49 3.20
N THR A 21 -8.95 15.00 1.98
CA THR A 21 -10.04 15.26 1.01
C THR A 21 -10.59 13.95 0.43
N SER A 22 -9.70 12.99 0.15
CA SER A 22 -10.09 11.65 -0.29
C SER A 22 -10.61 10.76 0.83
N ASN A 23 -10.57 11.22 2.09
CA ASN A 23 -10.85 10.39 3.27
C ASN A 23 -10.05 9.07 3.26
N THR A 24 -8.82 9.13 2.76
CA THR A 24 -7.87 8.03 2.81
C THR A 24 -7.30 7.95 4.20
N ARG A 25 -7.28 6.74 4.76
CA ARG A 25 -7.00 6.54 6.18
C ARG A 25 -5.93 5.46 6.28
N LEU A 26 -4.74 5.91 6.65
CA LEU A 26 -3.56 5.06 6.75
C LEU A 26 -3.75 4.00 7.85
N VAL A 27 -3.19 2.82 7.64
CA VAL A 27 -3.18 1.74 8.64
C VAL A 27 -1.88 1.76 9.42
N ARG A 28 -1.94 1.54 10.73
CA ARG A 28 -0.74 1.43 11.58
C ARG A 28 -0.01 0.13 11.27
N ALA A 29 1.30 0.17 11.10
CA ALA A 29 2.08 -1.06 10.88
C ALA A 29 1.92 -2.05 12.04
N GLU A 30 1.81 -1.55 13.27
CA GLU A 30 1.58 -2.31 14.50
C GLU A 30 0.30 -3.17 14.42
N TYR A 31 -0.73 -2.69 13.73
CA TYR A 31 -1.95 -3.46 13.53
C TYR A 31 -1.72 -4.69 12.65
N LEU A 32 -0.87 -4.60 11.62
CA LEU A 32 -0.52 -5.74 10.78
C LEU A 32 0.24 -6.79 11.61
N TRP A 33 1.10 -6.36 12.53
CA TRP A 33 1.81 -7.26 13.44
C TRP A 33 0.82 -7.97 14.38
N HIS A 34 -0.16 -7.22 14.90
CA HIS A 34 -1.23 -7.77 15.72
C HIS A 34 -2.06 -8.82 14.96
N LEU A 35 -2.45 -8.56 13.71
CA LEU A 35 -3.21 -9.50 12.88
C LEU A 35 -2.50 -10.85 12.72
N LEU A 36 -1.17 -10.83 12.57
CA LEU A 36 -0.34 -12.03 12.47
C LEU A 36 -0.13 -12.76 13.81
N LYS A 37 -0.77 -12.28 14.90
CA LYS A 37 -0.59 -12.72 16.28
C LYS A 37 0.89 -12.78 16.66
N ALA A 38 1.67 -11.83 16.15
CA ALA A 38 3.11 -11.73 16.29
C ALA A 38 3.61 -11.43 17.73
N TRP A 39 2.83 -11.74 18.75
CA TRP A 39 3.23 -11.58 20.16
C TRP A 39 4.24 -12.64 20.60
N ALA A 40 4.39 -13.73 19.84
CA ALA A 40 5.61 -14.52 19.89
C ALA A 40 6.68 -13.74 19.12
N VAL A 41 7.67 -13.22 19.83
CA VAL A 41 8.71 -12.36 19.25
C VAL A 41 10.07 -12.97 19.44
N GLU A 42 10.82 -13.11 18.35
CA GLU A 42 12.24 -13.40 18.40
C GLU A 42 12.96 -12.10 18.82
N ARG A 43 13.75 -12.16 19.90
CA ARG A 43 14.57 -11.02 20.31
C ARG A 43 15.69 -10.84 19.30
N VAL A 44 15.70 -9.69 18.63
CA VAL A 44 16.75 -9.31 17.69
C VAL A 44 17.42 -8.04 18.20
N VAL A 45 18.74 -8.07 18.35
CA VAL A 45 19.50 -6.86 18.73
C VAL A 45 19.84 -6.08 17.47
N ILE A 46 19.28 -4.87 17.33
CA ILE A 46 19.61 -3.95 16.23
C ILE A 46 20.22 -2.70 16.85
N ARG A 47 21.47 -2.39 16.47
CA ARG A 47 22.24 -1.23 16.98
C ARG A 47 22.29 -1.17 18.53
N GLY A 48 22.43 -2.31 19.18
CA GLY A 48 22.52 -2.40 20.65
C GLY A 48 21.19 -2.24 21.40
N ARG A 49 20.06 -2.12 20.69
CA ARG A 49 18.72 -2.15 21.28
C ARG A 49 18.10 -3.53 21.07
N GLU A 50 17.53 -4.10 22.12
CA GLU A 50 16.69 -5.30 21.99
C GLU A 50 15.41 -4.90 21.25
N ASN A 51 15.15 -5.58 20.14
CA ASN A 51 13.94 -5.41 19.34
C ASN A 51 13.22 -6.75 19.22
N LEU A 52 11.94 -6.66 18.89
CA LEU A 52 11.04 -7.80 18.87
C LEU A 52 10.66 -8.05 17.40
N ARG A 53 11.01 -9.24 16.87
CA ARG A 53 10.63 -9.67 15.53
C ARG A 53 9.44 -10.63 15.59
N PRO A 54 8.34 -10.37 14.85
CA PRO A 54 7.21 -11.30 14.71
C PRO A 54 7.59 -12.76 14.40
N LEU A 55 7.12 -13.71 15.21
CA LEU A 55 7.05 -15.14 14.85
C LEU A 55 5.63 -15.44 14.34
N CYS A 56 5.55 -15.90 13.09
CA CYS A 56 4.29 -16.18 12.40
C CYS A 56 3.46 -17.24 13.13
N GLN A 57 2.20 -16.91 13.46
CA GLN A 57 1.14 -17.87 13.77
C GLN A 57 -0.05 -17.67 12.83
N GLU A 58 -1.03 -18.58 12.83
CA GLU A 58 -2.28 -18.43 12.07
C GLU A 58 -3.03 -17.17 12.53
N GLY A 59 -2.74 -16.08 11.82
CA GLY A 59 -3.31 -14.75 12.01
C GLY A 59 -4.58 -14.51 11.19
N GLU A 60 -5.25 -13.41 11.52
CA GLU A 60 -6.40 -12.92 10.77
C GLU A 60 -5.95 -12.31 9.44
N THR A 61 -6.82 -12.32 8.44
CA THR A 61 -6.58 -11.60 7.18
C THR A 61 -6.89 -10.12 7.36
N LEU A 62 -6.20 -9.26 6.63
CA LEU A 62 -6.46 -7.82 6.66
C LEU A 62 -7.93 -7.54 6.30
N PRO A 63 -8.69 -6.77 7.09
CA PRO A 63 -10.06 -6.40 6.75
C PRO A 63 -10.11 -5.36 5.62
N ARG A 64 -11.28 -5.16 4.99
CA ARG A 64 -11.49 -4.00 4.12
C ARG A 64 -11.47 -2.73 4.95
N ARG A 65 -11.34 -1.60 4.25
CA ARG A 65 -11.47 -0.26 4.83
C ARG A 65 -12.65 -0.11 5.79
N GLN A 66 -13.84 -0.56 5.39
CA GLN A 66 -15.06 -0.38 6.18
C GLN A 66 -15.00 -1.08 7.53
N GLU A 67 -14.56 -2.34 7.57
CA GLU A 67 -14.45 -3.08 8.82
C GLU A 67 -13.24 -2.67 9.66
N ALA A 68 -12.26 -2.00 9.07
CA ALA A 68 -11.11 -1.47 9.78
C ALA A 68 -11.42 -0.19 10.59
N GLU A 69 -12.49 0.56 10.25
CA GLU A 69 -12.85 1.82 10.93
C GLU A 69 -12.95 1.67 12.44
N ASP A 70 -13.62 0.60 12.88
CA ASP A 70 -13.86 0.30 14.29
C ASP A 70 -12.83 -0.68 14.87
N ALA A 71 -11.87 -1.13 14.06
CA ALA A 71 -10.86 -2.09 14.50
C ALA A 71 -9.89 -1.43 15.48
N THR A 72 -9.62 -2.12 16.58
CA THR A 72 -8.67 -1.71 17.61
C THR A 72 -7.75 -2.86 17.97
N PHE A 73 -6.58 -2.55 18.51
CA PHE A 73 -5.63 -3.54 18.96
C PHE A 73 -4.86 -3.05 20.20
N PRO A 74 -4.39 -3.97 21.07
CA PRO A 74 -3.58 -3.61 22.21
C PRO A 74 -2.16 -3.23 21.78
N THR A 75 -1.63 -2.17 22.39
CA THR A 75 -0.25 -1.71 22.23
C THR A 75 0.68 -2.32 23.28
N GLY A 76 1.99 -2.17 23.10
CA GLY A 76 3.00 -2.76 24.00
C GLY A 76 2.95 -2.26 25.44
N ASP A 77 2.34 -1.11 25.69
CA ASP A 77 2.08 -0.54 27.03
C ASP A 77 0.77 -1.03 27.68
N GLY A 78 0.03 -1.92 27.00
CA GLY A 78 -1.24 -2.47 27.48
C GLY A 78 -2.44 -1.55 27.25
N SER A 79 -2.26 -0.38 26.65
CA SER A 79 -3.38 0.43 26.17
C SER A 79 -3.96 -0.14 24.86
N THR A 80 -5.09 0.40 24.41
CA THR A 80 -5.74 0.01 23.16
C THR A 80 -5.74 1.21 22.22
N THR A 81 -5.42 0.98 20.95
CA THR A 81 -5.46 2.02 19.91
C THR A 81 -6.21 1.56 18.68
N SER A 82 -6.62 2.50 17.82
CA SER A 82 -7.27 2.20 16.54
C SER A 82 -6.26 1.62 15.55
N ALA A 83 -6.71 0.64 14.75
CA ALA A 83 -5.98 0.10 13.61
C ALA A 83 -5.58 1.19 12.60
N LEU A 84 -6.40 2.23 12.48
CA LEU A 84 -6.26 3.28 11.50
C LEU A 84 -5.84 4.57 12.16
N VAL A 85 -5.01 5.34 11.45
CA VAL A 85 -4.62 6.69 11.86
C VAL A 85 -5.86 7.58 11.77
N SER A 86 -6.12 8.37 12.81
CA SER A 86 -7.25 9.31 12.85
C SER A 86 -7.02 10.53 11.93
N ARG A 87 -8.09 11.28 11.66
CA ARG A 87 -7.97 12.54 10.90
C ARG A 87 -7.14 13.57 11.67
N ASP A 88 -7.35 13.68 12.98
CA ASP A 88 -6.63 14.59 13.85
C ASP A 88 -5.13 14.30 13.84
N GLU A 89 -4.72 13.02 13.90
CA GLU A 89 -3.31 12.64 13.77
C GLU A 89 -2.72 13.01 12.39
N LEU A 90 -3.49 12.86 11.32
CA LEU A 90 -3.05 13.27 9.97
C LEU A 90 -2.96 14.79 9.83
N GLU A 91 -3.80 15.56 10.53
CA GLU A 91 -3.77 17.02 10.52
C GLU A 91 -2.45 17.57 11.09
N HIS A 92 -1.95 16.95 12.16
CA HIS A 92 -0.73 17.33 12.89
C HIS A 92 0.55 16.67 12.34
N TRP A 93 0.44 15.66 11.48
CA TRP A 93 1.59 14.94 10.93
C TRP A 93 2.63 15.84 10.25
N CYS A 94 2.20 16.85 9.47
CA CYS A 94 3.12 17.74 8.76
C CYS A 94 3.93 18.67 9.67
N THR A 95 3.46 18.92 10.90
CA THR A 95 4.13 19.82 11.84
C THR A 95 5.07 19.07 12.79
N GLU A 96 4.74 17.83 13.11
CA GLU A 96 5.45 17.03 14.11
C GLU A 96 6.39 15.99 13.46
N GLU A 97 6.15 15.63 12.19
CA GLU A 97 6.85 14.56 11.46
C GLU A 97 6.87 13.23 12.24
N ASP A 98 5.82 12.89 12.96
CA ASP A 98 5.90 11.79 13.93
C ASP A 98 5.89 10.39 13.31
N ALA A 99 5.57 10.24 12.02
CA ALA A 99 5.49 8.93 11.37
C ALA A 99 6.07 8.91 9.96
N PHE A 100 6.64 7.77 9.58
CA PHE A 100 6.94 7.48 8.18
C PHE A 100 5.67 7.04 7.45
N ILE A 101 5.34 7.70 6.35
CA ILE A 101 4.26 7.25 5.46
C ILE A 101 4.84 6.33 4.40
N MET A 102 4.33 5.10 4.30
CA MET A 102 4.81 4.09 3.36
C MET A 102 3.66 3.52 2.52
N ALA A 103 3.69 3.69 1.20
CA ALA A 103 2.75 3.07 0.27
C ALA A 103 3.17 1.65 -0.09
N VAL A 104 2.21 0.73 -0.12
CA VAL A 104 2.44 -0.69 -0.43
C VAL A 104 2.00 -0.99 -1.86
N SER A 105 2.98 -1.18 -2.75
CA SER A 105 2.73 -1.65 -4.12
C SER A 105 2.81 -3.17 -4.16
N HIS A 106 1.69 -3.83 -4.47
CA HIS A 106 1.58 -5.27 -4.30
C HIS A 106 0.57 -5.90 -5.27
N CYS A 107 0.55 -7.23 -5.34
CA CYS A 107 -0.32 -7.98 -6.23
C CYS A 107 -1.61 -8.40 -5.54
N TRP A 108 -2.76 -8.04 -6.10
CA TRP A 108 -4.02 -8.70 -5.74
C TRP A 108 -4.02 -10.13 -6.26
N GLU A 109 -4.01 -11.10 -5.35
CA GLU A 109 -3.97 -12.54 -5.66
C GLU A 109 -5.35 -13.15 -5.89
N THR A 110 -6.43 -12.46 -5.52
CA THR A 110 -7.81 -12.82 -5.88
C THR A 110 -8.66 -11.57 -6.05
N LYS A 111 -9.84 -11.68 -6.68
CA LYS A 111 -10.78 -10.55 -6.79
C LYS A 111 -11.38 -10.13 -5.43
N LEU A 112 -11.53 -11.07 -4.50
CA LEU A 112 -12.24 -10.84 -3.22
C LEU A 112 -11.32 -10.38 -2.09
N HIS A 113 -10.04 -10.72 -2.17
CA HIS A 113 -9.04 -10.35 -1.18
C HIS A 113 -7.63 -10.29 -1.81
N PRO A 114 -6.82 -9.26 -1.52
CA PRO A 114 -5.50 -9.09 -2.14
C PRO A 114 -4.49 -10.16 -1.70
N ASP A 115 -4.48 -10.53 -0.42
CA ASP A 115 -3.52 -11.47 0.16
C ASP A 115 -4.21 -12.53 1.04
N PRO A 116 -4.89 -13.53 0.43
CA PRO A 116 -5.69 -14.49 1.18
C PRO A 116 -4.83 -15.47 2.02
N THR A 117 -3.51 -15.50 1.81
CA THR A 117 -2.59 -16.39 2.54
C THR A 117 -1.79 -15.68 3.64
N ASN A 118 -1.95 -14.36 3.77
CA ASN A 118 -1.14 -13.48 4.62
C ASN A 118 0.36 -13.50 4.26
N HIS A 119 0.72 -13.86 3.02
CA HIS A 119 2.12 -13.90 2.60
C HIS A 119 2.71 -12.51 2.48
N GLN A 120 2.00 -11.61 1.78
CA GLN A 120 2.42 -10.25 1.56
C GLN A 120 2.34 -9.46 2.87
N LEU A 121 1.29 -9.68 3.67
CA LEU A 121 1.11 -9.16 5.02
C LEU A 121 2.31 -9.48 5.92
N GLN A 122 2.79 -10.73 5.90
CA GLN A 122 3.97 -11.14 6.68
C GLN A 122 5.23 -10.39 6.25
N LEU A 123 5.48 -10.27 4.95
CA LEU A 123 6.65 -9.54 4.44
C LEU A 123 6.63 -8.07 4.87
N ILE A 124 5.47 -7.43 4.79
CA ILE A 124 5.28 -6.03 5.20
C ILE A 124 5.47 -5.89 6.72
N ALA A 125 4.90 -6.80 7.52
CA ALA A 125 5.04 -6.81 8.97
C ALA A 125 6.51 -7.00 9.41
N ASP A 126 7.21 -7.98 8.83
CA ASP A 126 8.64 -8.21 9.09
C ASP A 126 9.46 -6.97 8.76
N PHE A 127 9.25 -6.37 7.59
CA PHE A 127 9.98 -5.17 7.18
C PHE A 127 9.71 -3.98 8.10
N THR A 128 8.43 -3.69 8.37
CA THR A 128 8.03 -2.50 9.12
C THR A 128 8.38 -2.60 10.61
N SER A 129 8.32 -3.79 11.21
CA SER A 129 8.78 -4.01 12.59
C SER A 129 10.28 -3.70 12.74
N LEU A 130 11.10 -4.19 11.81
CA LEU A 130 12.53 -3.87 11.77
C LEU A 130 12.78 -2.37 11.52
N HIS A 131 11.96 -1.74 10.67
CA HIS A 131 12.07 -0.31 10.39
C HIS A 131 11.74 0.54 11.63
N CYS A 132 10.60 0.28 12.29
CA CYS A 132 10.23 0.96 13.53
C CYS A 132 11.32 0.79 14.60
N ALA A 133 11.83 -0.44 14.77
CA ALA A 133 12.94 -0.76 15.66
C ALA A 133 14.22 0.05 15.36
N ALA A 134 14.60 0.13 14.07
CA ALA A 134 15.84 0.79 13.66
C ALA A 134 15.80 2.32 13.81
N TYR A 135 14.64 2.93 13.59
CA TYR A 135 14.49 4.40 13.55
C TYR A 135 13.75 4.99 14.75
N GLY A 136 13.09 4.18 15.57
CA GLY A 136 12.32 4.64 16.74
C GLY A 136 11.13 5.54 16.39
N ARG A 137 10.57 5.39 15.18
CA ARG A 137 9.43 6.17 14.69
C ARG A 137 8.33 5.23 14.16
N PRO A 138 7.05 5.52 14.44
CA PRO A 138 5.91 4.82 13.85
C PRO A 138 5.97 4.76 12.32
N VAL A 139 5.35 3.72 11.77
CA VAL A 139 5.11 3.56 10.34
C VAL A 139 3.61 3.53 10.07
N TRP A 140 3.16 4.44 9.22
CA TRP A 140 1.79 4.49 8.73
C TRP A 140 1.77 4.06 7.27
N LEU A 141 0.97 3.04 6.99
CA LEU A 141 0.93 2.40 5.68
C LEU A 141 -0.25 2.91 4.87
N PHE A 142 0.01 3.25 3.62
CA PHE A 142 -1.01 3.25 2.59
C PHE A 142 -1.04 1.86 1.95
N TYR A 143 -1.99 1.04 2.37
CA TYR A 143 -2.33 -0.26 1.78
C TYR A 143 -3.75 -0.12 1.21
N ASP A 144 -3.85 -0.03 -0.12
CA ASP A 144 -5.07 0.31 -0.86
C ASP A 144 -6.37 -0.36 -0.35
N TYR A 145 -6.32 -1.67 -0.06
CA TYR A 145 -7.46 -2.48 0.37
C TYR A 145 -8.09 -2.03 1.70
N VAL A 146 -7.25 -1.61 2.65
CA VAL A 146 -7.69 -1.18 3.99
C VAL A 146 -7.70 0.35 4.12
N CYS A 147 -7.04 1.07 3.21
CA CYS A 147 -6.95 2.54 3.25
C CYS A 147 -8.01 3.24 2.38
N LEU A 148 -8.55 2.55 1.35
CA LEU A 148 -9.59 3.06 0.46
C LEU A 148 -10.89 2.27 0.60
N PHE A 149 -12.03 2.93 0.45
CA PHE A 149 -13.33 2.25 0.48
C PHE A 149 -13.42 1.14 -0.59
N GLN A 150 -13.76 -0.06 -0.15
CA GLN A 150 -13.90 -1.22 -1.02
C GLN A 150 -15.35 -1.39 -1.47
N TYR A 151 -15.58 -2.10 -2.57
CA TYR A 151 -16.95 -2.37 -3.02
C TYR A 151 -17.70 -3.31 -2.05
N PRO A 152 -19.03 -3.14 -1.86
CA PRO A 152 -19.87 -2.04 -2.35
C PRO A 152 -19.66 -0.76 -1.54
N ARG A 153 -19.89 0.37 -2.21
CA ARG A 153 -19.74 1.71 -1.67
C ARG A 153 -21.06 2.44 -1.77
N ASP A 154 -21.42 3.19 -0.73
CA ASP A 154 -22.46 4.21 -0.85
C ASP A 154 -21.95 5.42 -1.67
N ASP A 155 -22.85 6.36 -1.97
CA ASP A 155 -22.51 7.54 -2.79
C ASP A 155 -21.38 8.39 -2.20
N GLY A 156 -21.30 8.49 -0.87
CA GLY A 156 -20.25 9.23 -0.17
C GLY A 156 -18.90 8.49 -0.27
N GLN A 157 -18.90 7.20 -0.01
CA GLN A 157 -17.74 6.32 -0.13
C GLN A 157 -17.22 6.27 -1.57
N GLU A 158 -18.11 6.21 -2.57
CA GLU A 158 -17.75 6.21 -3.98
C GLU A 158 -17.09 7.54 -4.39
N ARG A 159 -17.61 8.68 -3.90
CA ARG A 159 -16.97 9.99 -4.12
C ARG A 159 -15.55 10.01 -3.56
N HIS A 160 -15.36 9.57 -2.32
CA HIS A 160 -14.04 9.51 -1.68
C HIS A 160 -13.08 8.56 -2.41
N PHE A 161 -13.57 7.39 -2.82
CA PHE A 161 -12.79 6.43 -3.60
C PHE A 161 -12.33 7.03 -4.94
N ARG A 162 -13.21 7.74 -5.66
CA ARG A 162 -12.85 8.42 -6.91
C ARG A 162 -11.83 9.53 -6.70
N GLU A 163 -11.96 10.30 -5.62
CA GLU A 163 -10.99 11.34 -5.26
C GLU A 163 -9.61 10.74 -4.98
N ALA A 164 -9.54 9.64 -4.21
CA ALA A 164 -8.30 8.92 -3.98
C ALA A 164 -7.69 8.39 -5.30
N LEU A 165 -8.51 7.78 -6.15
CA LEU A 165 -8.05 7.20 -7.42
C LEU A 165 -7.53 8.28 -8.37
N ALA A 166 -8.18 9.43 -8.43
CA ALA A 166 -7.75 10.58 -9.23
C ALA A 166 -6.41 11.18 -8.76
N ASN A 167 -6.01 10.90 -7.51
CA ASN A 167 -4.78 11.38 -6.90
C ASN A 167 -3.82 10.24 -6.50
N MET A 168 -4.04 9.02 -7.00
CA MET A 168 -3.28 7.81 -6.60
C MET A 168 -1.76 7.98 -6.75
N HIS A 169 -1.33 8.66 -7.82
CA HIS A 169 0.07 9.00 -8.05
C HIS A 169 0.75 9.70 -6.87
N THR A 170 0.02 10.48 -6.07
CA THR A 170 0.57 11.21 -4.91
C THR A 170 1.11 10.23 -3.87
N PHE A 171 0.42 9.13 -3.58
CA PHE A 171 0.89 8.15 -2.58
C PHE A 171 2.24 7.53 -2.95
N TYR A 172 2.52 7.42 -4.25
CA TYR A 172 3.72 6.80 -4.79
C TYR A 172 4.79 7.78 -5.26
N ALA A 173 4.47 9.02 -5.63
CA ALA A 173 5.42 10.00 -6.17
C ALA A 173 5.82 11.11 -5.19
N HIS A 174 5.09 11.28 -4.09
CA HIS A 174 5.37 12.36 -3.14
C HIS A 174 6.70 12.14 -2.40
N GLU A 175 7.47 13.21 -2.19
CA GLU A 175 8.79 13.14 -1.53
C GLU A 175 8.72 12.74 -0.05
N CYS A 176 7.53 12.84 0.55
CA CYS A 176 7.29 12.45 1.95
C CYS A 176 6.86 10.99 2.12
N THR A 177 6.64 10.24 1.02
CA THR A 177 6.26 8.84 1.11
C THR A 177 7.40 7.91 0.72
N TYR A 178 7.36 6.69 1.26
CA TYR A 178 8.15 5.56 0.79
C TYR A 178 7.25 4.63 0.00
N THR A 179 7.83 3.74 -0.80
CA THR A 179 7.14 2.66 -1.50
C THR A 179 7.77 1.33 -1.12
N LEU A 180 6.97 0.45 -0.52
CA LEU A 180 7.31 -0.95 -0.27
C LEU A 180 6.71 -1.77 -1.41
N ARG A 181 7.57 -2.40 -2.22
CA ARG A 181 7.16 -3.30 -3.29
C ARG A 181 7.24 -4.74 -2.83
N VAL A 182 6.12 -5.44 -2.94
CA VAL A 182 6.03 -6.89 -2.79
C VAL A 182 5.75 -7.47 -4.17
N GLN A 183 6.78 -7.99 -4.82
CA GLN A 183 6.66 -8.50 -6.19
C GLN A 183 6.30 -9.99 -6.22
N SER A 184 6.70 -10.74 -5.20
CA SER A 184 6.35 -12.16 -5.04
C SER A 184 4.87 -12.37 -4.75
N LEU A 185 4.24 -13.28 -5.48
CA LEU A 185 2.96 -13.88 -5.10
C LEU A 185 3.15 -14.88 -3.94
N SER A 186 2.05 -15.31 -3.32
CA SER A 186 2.06 -16.37 -2.32
C SER A 186 2.74 -17.63 -2.88
N PRO A 187 3.76 -18.20 -2.19
CA PRO A 187 4.39 -19.44 -2.60
C PRO A 187 3.36 -20.56 -2.76
N MET A 188 3.50 -21.38 -3.80
CA MET A 188 2.55 -22.46 -4.08
C MET A 188 2.44 -23.43 -2.90
N THR A 189 3.52 -23.69 -2.17
CA THR A 189 3.53 -24.52 -0.96
C THR A 189 2.57 -23.99 0.12
N ARG A 190 2.59 -22.67 0.37
CA ARG A 190 1.68 -22.00 1.31
C ARG A 190 0.23 -22.05 0.83
N TRP A 191 0.03 -21.82 -0.47
CA TRP A 191 -1.29 -21.91 -1.09
C TRP A 191 -1.89 -23.31 -0.94
N THR A 192 -1.13 -24.36 -1.29
CA THR A 192 -1.55 -25.76 -1.15
C THR A 192 -1.81 -26.15 0.30
N GLN A 193 -1.01 -25.67 1.26
CA GLN A 193 -1.24 -25.90 2.69
C GLN A 193 -2.58 -25.28 3.16
N HIS A 194 -2.91 -24.09 2.70
CA HIS A 194 -4.19 -23.46 3.04
C HIS A 194 -5.39 -24.10 2.34
N LEU A 195 -5.20 -24.62 1.12
CA LEU A 195 -6.20 -25.46 0.46
C LEU A 195 -6.46 -26.75 1.25
N SER A 196 -5.42 -27.46 1.69
CA SER A 196 -5.55 -28.74 2.40
C SER A 196 -6.10 -28.60 3.82
N SER A 197 -5.72 -27.54 4.53
CA SER A 197 -6.26 -27.22 5.86
C SER A 197 -7.71 -26.74 5.84
N GLY A 198 -8.26 -26.40 4.67
CA GLY A 198 -9.59 -25.82 4.57
C GLY A 198 -9.68 -24.43 5.23
N LYS A 199 -8.56 -23.70 5.28
CA LYS A 199 -8.49 -22.35 5.87
C LYS A 199 -9.59 -21.49 5.25
N LYS A 200 -10.41 -20.89 6.11
CA LYS A 200 -11.44 -19.93 5.73
C LYS A 200 -10.92 -18.51 5.92
N ILE A 201 -11.19 -17.66 4.96
CA ILE A 201 -10.97 -16.22 5.06
C ILE A 201 -12.31 -15.50 4.99
N ILE A 202 -12.34 -14.28 5.51
CA ILE A 202 -13.48 -13.40 5.34
C ILE A 202 -13.47 -12.86 3.91
N VAL A 203 -14.60 -12.97 3.23
CA VAL A 203 -14.85 -12.33 1.92
C VAL A 203 -16.18 -11.59 1.96
N TYR A 204 -16.36 -10.72 0.98
CA TYR A 204 -17.55 -9.91 0.82
C TYR A 204 -18.10 -10.12 -0.58
N ASP A 205 -19.40 -10.38 -0.67
CA ASP A 205 -20.06 -10.51 -1.95
C ASP A 205 -20.35 -9.16 -2.60
N GLU A 206 -21.07 -9.18 -3.72
CA GLU A 206 -21.36 -7.98 -4.48
C GLU A 206 -22.38 -7.06 -3.79
N GLN A 207 -23.06 -7.54 -2.74
CA GLN A 207 -23.95 -6.78 -1.88
C GLN A 207 -23.24 -6.32 -0.61
N GLY A 208 -21.95 -6.67 -0.44
CA GLY A 208 -21.14 -6.31 0.71
C GLY A 208 -21.39 -7.19 1.93
N GLN A 209 -22.13 -8.28 1.76
CA GLN A 209 -22.42 -9.20 2.85
C GLN A 209 -21.17 -10.01 3.19
N LYS A 210 -20.79 -9.94 4.46
CA LYS A 210 -19.67 -10.68 5.03
C LYS A 210 -19.97 -12.19 5.02
N SER A 211 -19.05 -12.98 4.47
CA SER A 211 -19.12 -14.45 4.49
C SER A 211 -17.73 -15.06 4.66
N GLN A 212 -17.67 -16.39 4.79
CA GLN A 212 -16.43 -17.14 4.84
C GLN A 212 -16.24 -17.96 3.57
N ALA A 213 -15.06 -17.88 2.96
CA ALA A 213 -14.68 -18.68 1.80
C ALA A 213 -13.34 -19.40 2.05
N THR A 214 -13.24 -20.61 1.52
CA THR A 214 -11.98 -21.35 1.42
C THR A 214 -11.22 -20.91 0.17
N LEU A 215 -9.89 -21.12 0.14
CA LEU A 215 -9.08 -20.78 -1.05
C LEU A 215 -9.56 -21.49 -2.33
N GLY A 216 -10.13 -22.69 -2.21
CA GLY A 216 -10.64 -23.44 -3.37
C GLY A 216 -11.86 -22.80 -4.02
N GLN A 217 -12.51 -21.85 -3.34
CA GLN A 217 -13.64 -21.07 -3.86
C GLN A 217 -13.20 -19.73 -4.47
N LEU A 218 -11.90 -19.40 -4.41
CA LEU A 218 -11.35 -18.15 -4.91
C LEU A 218 -10.65 -18.37 -6.25
N ASN A 219 -10.86 -17.44 -7.18
CA ASN A 219 -10.09 -17.41 -8.42
C ASN A 219 -8.73 -16.77 -8.17
N LYS A 220 -7.69 -17.59 -8.17
CA LYS A 220 -6.30 -17.13 -8.03
C LYS A 220 -5.87 -16.34 -9.26
N ASN A 221 -5.29 -15.17 -9.03
CA ASN A 221 -4.68 -14.34 -10.04
C ASN A 221 -3.16 -14.54 -10.05
N GLU A 222 -2.68 -15.31 -11.03
CA GLU A 222 -1.28 -15.68 -11.16
C GLU A 222 -0.44 -14.71 -12.00
N VAL A 223 -1.02 -13.60 -12.47
CA VAL A 223 -0.31 -12.60 -13.24
C VAL A 223 0.87 -12.04 -12.40
N PRO A 224 2.12 -12.10 -12.88
CA PRO A 224 3.28 -11.56 -12.17
C PRO A 224 3.18 -10.05 -11.94
N TYR A 225 3.91 -9.53 -10.97
CA TYR A 225 3.94 -8.09 -10.65
C TYR A 225 4.37 -7.23 -11.86
N GLU A 226 5.34 -7.72 -12.62
CA GLU A 226 5.93 -7.03 -13.77
C GLU A 226 4.96 -6.87 -14.94
N GLU A 227 3.92 -7.72 -14.97
CA GLU A 227 2.89 -7.73 -16.00
C GLU A 227 1.65 -6.93 -15.58
N ARG A 228 1.61 -6.35 -14.37
CA ARG A 228 0.45 -5.61 -13.86
C ARG A 228 0.61 -4.11 -14.10
N GLY A 229 -0.38 -3.53 -14.78
CA GLY A 229 -0.39 -2.12 -15.17
C GLY A 229 -0.27 -1.16 -13.98
N TRP A 230 -1.09 -1.34 -12.95
CA TRP A 230 -1.01 -0.54 -11.72
C TRP A 230 0.35 -0.68 -11.04
N CYS A 231 0.83 -1.90 -10.80
CA CYS A 231 2.13 -2.15 -10.15
C CYS A 231 3.31 -1.51 -10.90
N GLN A 232 3.34 -1.60 -12.24
CA GLN A 232 4.37 -0.94 -13.05
C GLN A 232 4.29 0.58 -12.97
N SER A 233 3.08 1.14 -12.91
CA SER A 233 2.87 2.58 -12.77
C SER A 233 3.33 3.10 -11.42
N GLU A 234 2.96 2.41 -10.34
CA GLU A 234 3.36 2.73 -8.98
C GLU A 234 4.89 2.71 -8.84
N MET A 235 5.54 1.69 -9.43
CA MET A 235 6.99 1.61 -9.49
C MET A 235 7.61 2.79 -10.26
N GLU A 236 7.05 3.16 -11.41
CA GLU A 236 7.52 4.28 -12.22
C GLU A 236 7.43 5.58 -11.43
N TRP A 237 6.25 5.90 -10.90
CA TRP A 237 6.00 7.09 -10.08
C TRP A 237 6.93 7.17 -8.87
N SER A 238 7.12 6.04 -8.18
CA SER A 238 8.02 5.92 -7.03
C SER A 238 9.48 6.17 -7.36
N SER A 239 9.88 5.89 -8.60
CA SER A 239 11.25 6.10 -9.06
C SER A 239 11.53 7.57 -9.41
N THR A 240 10.50 8.42 -9.46
CA THR A 240 10.64 9.87 -9.76
C THR A 240 11.01 10.73 -8.56
N ARG A 241 11.08 10.14 -7.35
CA ARG A 241 11.48 10.84 -6.13
C ARG A 241 12.96 11.23 -6.16
N ALA A 242 13.31 12.30 -5.47
CA ALA A 242 14.70 12.72 -5.33
C ALA A 242 15.54 11.72 -4.52
N ARG A 243 14.93 11.06 -3.52
CA ARG A 243 15.61 10.07 -2.66
C ARG A 243 15.32 8.64 -3.11
N ILE A 244 16.33 8.02 -3.70
CA ILE A 244 16.28 6.64 -4.23
C ILE A 244 15.90 5.60 -3.16
N ALA A 245 16.37 5.80 -1.92
CA ALA A 245 16.14 4.89 -0.81
C ALA A 245 14.65 4.78 -0.41
N GLN A 246 13.78 5.65 -0.92
CA GLN A 246 12.34 5.59 -0.67
C GLN A 246 11.61 4.53 -1.49
N ASN A 247 12.22 3.92 -2.50
CA ASN A 247 11.59 2.84 -3.29
C ASN A 247 12.28 1.49 -3.02
N GLN A 248 11.65 0.61 -2.24
CA GLN A 248 12.27 -0.60 -1.71
C GLN A 248 11.50 -1.85 -2.11
N ARG A 249 12.20 -2.87 -2.62
CA ARG A 249 11.64 -4.22 -2.81
C ARG A 249 11.92 -5.05 -1.56
N ILE A 250 10.88 -5.57 -0.92
CA ILE A 250 11.00 -6.18 0.43
C ILE A 250 10.88 -7.71 0.45
N ASP A 251 10.57 -8.33 -0.69
CA ASP A 251 10.39 -9.78 -0.85
C ASP A 251 11.67 -10.51 -1.31
N THR A 252 12.82 -9.83 -1.35
CA THR A 252 14.11 -10.45 -1.72
C THR A 252 15.25 -9.94 -0.84
N VAL A 253 16.21 -10.83 -0.54
CA VAL A 253 17.40 -10.53 0.29
C VAL A 253 18.41 -9.62 -0.44
N ARG A 254 18.26 -9.41 -1.77
CA ARG A 254 19.23 -8.70 -2.63
C ARG A 254 18.62 -7.68 -3.62
N GLY A 255 17.43 -7.14 -3.35
CA GLY A 255 16.78 -6.18 -4.25
C GLY A 255 17.24 -4.74 -4.04
N LEU A 256 18.48 -4.41 -4.43
CA LEU A 256 18.96 -3.03 -4.46
C LEU A 256 18.08 -2.17 -5.40
N GLN A 257 17.58 -1.07 -4.83
CA GLN A 257 17.40 0.26 -5.43
C GLN A 257 17.13 0.29 -6.94
N THR A 258 15.89 0.57 -7.33
CA THR A 258 15.66 1.25 -8.61
C THR A 258 16.18 2.67 -8.45
N GLY A 259 17.23 3.04 -9.19
CA GLY A 259 17.79 4.40 -9.17
C GLY A 259 16.73 5.47 -9.42
N ALA A 260 16.99 6.71 -8.97
CA ALA A 260 16.15 7.85 -9.30
C ALA A 260 16.07 7.97 -10.82
N LYS A 261 14.86 8.05 -11.35
CA LYS A 261 14.57 8.20 -12.77
C LYS A 261 13.90 9.53 -12.99
N SER A 262 14.28 10.21 -14.07
CA SER A 262 13.43 11.29 -14.59
C SER A 262 12.05 10.74 -14.93
N PRO A 263 10.97 11.50 -14.67
CA PRO A 263 9.63 11.05 -14.99
C PRO A 263 9.52 10.76 -16.50
N THR A 264 9.09 9.55 -16.87
CA THR A 264 8.88 9.21 -18.29
C THR A 264 7.77 10.08 -18.89
N PRO A 265 7.96 10.66 -20.09
CA PRO A 265 6.91 11.37 -20.81
C PRO A 265 5.66 10.50 -20.99
N PRO A 266 4.43 11.04 -20.86
CA PRO A 266 3.20 10.25 -20.91
C PRO A 266 3.05 9.42 -22.19
N GLU A 267 3.48 9.94 -23.33
CA GLU A 267 3.38 9.29 -24.64
C GLU A 267 4.30 8.06 -24.72
N LEU A 268 5.51 8.15 -24.18
CA LEU A 268 6.44 7.01 -24.09
C LEU A 268 5.99 5.97 -23.06
N PHE A 269 5.39 6.44 -21.97
CA PHE A 269 4.85 5.56 -20.94
C PHE A 269 3.65 4.77 -21.46
N GLU A 270 2.75 5.41 -22.21
CA GLU A 270 1.62 4.76 -22.89
C GLU A 270 2.10 3.72 -23.90
N GLN A 271 3.08 4.08 -24.75
CA GLN A 271 3.67 3.14 -25.69
C GLN A 271 4.25 1.91 -24.97
N MET A 272 5.02 2.12 -23.88
CA MET A 272 5.58 1.03 -23.08
C MET A 272 4.47 0.13 -22.50
N MET A 273 3.39 0.70 -21.97
CA MET A 273 2.26 -0.04 -21.40
C MET A 273 1.61 -0.96 -22.42
N ILE A 274 1.38 -0.44 -23.64
CA ILE A 274 0.76 -1.16 -24.75
C ILE A 274 1.70 -2.24 -25.29
N GLU A 275 2.97 -1.91 -25.56
CA GLU A 275 3.97 -2.84 -26.10
C GLU A 275 4.22 -4.03 -25.18
N LYS A 276 4.24 -3.79 -23.85
CA LYS A 276 4.37 -4.87 -22.86
C LYS A 276 3.07 -5.65 -22.64
N GLY A 277 1.94 -5.19 -23.18
CA GLY A 277 0.65 -5.85 -23.03
C GLY A 277 0.19 -5.99 -21.57
N LEU A 278 0.49 -4.97 -20.74
CA LEU A 278 0.25 -5.03 -19.30
C LEU A 278 -1.23 -5.26 -18.96
N LYS A 279 -1.45 -6.04 -17.91
CA LYS A 279 -2.77 -6.46 -17.45
C LYS A 279 -3.32 -5.48 -16.43
N PHE A 280 -4.56 -5.06 -16.65
CA PHE A 280 -5.34 -4.25 -15.73
C PHE A 280 -6.56 -5.04 -15.26
N THR A 281 -7.00 -4.75 -14.04
CA THR A 281 -8.22 -5.33 -13.49
C THR A 281 -9.45 -4.87 -14.28
N ASN A 282 -9.48 -3.58 -14.68
CA ASN A 282 -10.52 -3.02 -15.54
C ASN A 282 -9.91 -2.43 -16.81
N LYS A 283 -10.64 -2.51 -17.93
CA LYS A 283 -10.17 -1.99 -19.23
C LYS A 283 -9.91 -0.47 -19.20
N GLU A 284 -10.71 0.27 -18.43
CA GLU A 284 -10.60 1.73 -18.28
C GLU A 284 -9.43 2.18 -17.40
N ASP A 285 -8.76 1.25 -16.71
CA ASP A 285 -7.69 1.64 -15.79
C ASP A 285 -6.42 2.09 -16.52
N LEU A 286 -6.22 1.68 -17.78
CA LEU A 286 -5.12 2.18 -18.61
C LEU A 286 -5.22 3.70 -18.76
N ASP A 287 -6.37 4.22 -19.20
CA ASP A 287 -6.57 5.67 -19.41
C ASP A 287 -6.34 6.47 -18.13
N LYS A 288 -6.80 5.94 -16.99
CA LYS A 288 -6.58 6.56 -15.67
C LYS A 288 -5.10 6.62 -15.34
N VAL A 289 -4.38 5.52 -15.54
CA VAL A 289 -2.94 5.44 -15.28
C VAL A 289 -2.14 6.37 -16.19
N ILE A 290 -2.48 6.49 -17.47
CA ILE A 290 -1.83 7.45 -18.39
C ILE A 290 -2.11 8.89 -17.95
N MET A 291 -3.33 9.20 -17.53
CA MET A 291 -3.68 10.52 -17.00
C MET A 291 -2.89 10.85 -15.71
N LEU A 292 -2.74 9.88 -14.81
CA LEU A 292 -1.93 10.02 -13.60
C LEU A 292 -0.43 10.20 -13.92
N GLN A 293 0.10 9.48 -14.92
CA GLN A 293 1.47 9.69 -15.40
C GLN A 293 1.67 11.13 -15.90
N ARG A 294 0.70 11.68 -16.63
CA ARG A 294 0.73 13.08 -17.08
C ARG A 294 0.81 14.05 -15.91
N LYS A 295 0.08 13.81 -14.82
CA LYS A 295 0.20 14.62 -13.59
C LYS A 295 1.60 14.54 -12.99
N VAL A 296 2.14 13.33 -12.80
CA VAL A 296 3.50 13.12 -12.26
C VAL A 296 4.54 13.85 -13.11
N TYR A 297 4.50 13.66 -14.43
CA TYR A 297 5.43 14.30 -15.35
C TYR A 297 5.38 15.83 -15.22
N GLN A 298 4.18 16.42 -15.22
CA GLN A 298 4.01 17.87 -15.10
C GLN A 298 4.47 18.41 -13.73
N GLN A 299 4.14 17.72 -12.64
CA GLN A 299 4.54 18.13 -11.29
C GLN A 299 6.05 18.06 -11.08
N LYS A 300 6.68 16.95 -11.49
CA LYS A 300 8.13 16.75 -11.35
C LYS A 300 8.94 17.61 -12.32
N ALA A 301 8.49 17.81 -13.56
CA ALA A 301 9.16 18.69 -14.51
C ALA A 301 9.11 20.15 -14.05
N ARG A 302 7.98 20.63 -13.51
CA ARG A 302 7.86 21.99 -12.94
C ARG A 302 8.85 22.21 -11.79
N ALA A 303 9.02 21.23 -10.91
CA ALA A 303 9.97 21.31 -9.80
C ALA A 303 11.44 21.43 -10.27
N GLN A 304 11.78 20.90 -11.45
CA GLN A 304 13.14 21.00 -12.02
C GLN A 304 13.44 22.35 -12.68
N VAL A 305 12.42 23.10 -13.12
CA VAL A 305 12.58 24.41 -13.77
C VAL A 305 12.58 25.57 -12.77
N GLY A 306 12.20 25.32 -11.51
CA GLY A 306 12.13 26.32 -10.44
C GLY A 306 13.43 26.59 -9.67
N PHE A 307 14.60 26.17 -10.20
CA PHE A 307 15.93 26.47 -9.65
C PHE A 307 16.65 27.56 -10.45
#